data_AF-A0A3L7T6Y0-F1
#
_entry.id   AF-A0A3L7T6Y0-F1
#
_cell.length_a   1.000
_cell.length_b   1.000
_cell.length_c   1.000
_cell.angle_alpha   90.00
_cell.angle_beta   90.00
_cell.angle_gamma   90.00
#
_symmetry.space_group_name_H-M   'P 1'
#
loop_
_entity.id
_entity.type
_entity.pdbx_description
1 polymer ?
#
loop_
_entity_poly.entity_id
_entity_poly.type
_entity_poly.pdbx_seq_one_letter_code
_entity_poly.pdbx_strand_id
1 'polypeptide(L)'
;MNLTGILIVQLGTPDEPTGPALRRYLKQFLSDPRLIEIPKLIWWPLLNLIILNTRPKQSAKKYARVWDEKTGSPLMHYTQMQTKLLQEKFPGMPVEFGMQIGNPALLETIKKMVAQGIEKIIVFPMYPQYSATTTASAMDCLGQALMKIRRVPAIRFIPPYYQHPAYIKALATIIREQEAKLTWKPDHHLISFHGIPISYCQRGDVYATHVKRTTLSLVK
;
A
#
# COMPACT_ATOMS: atom_id res chain seq x y z
N MET A 1 16.87 13.18 23.82
CA MET A 1 16.77 13.49 22.37
C MET A 1 15.55 12.79 21.84
N ASN A 2 14.66 13.48 21.12
CA ASN A 2 13.33 12.98 20.76
C ASN A 2 13.30 12.68 19.25
N LEU A 3 14.00 11.60 18.84
CA LEU A 3 14.24 11.27 17.42
C LEU A 3 12.92 10.87 16.75
N THR A 4 12.59 11.53 15.64
CA THR A 4 11.41 11.23 14.82
C THR A 4 11.86 10.47 13.57
N GLY A 5 11.11 9.44 13.18
CA GLY A 5 11.31 8.70 11.93
C GLY A 5 10.05 8.72 11.05
N ILE A 6 10.23 8.44 9.76
CA ILE A 6 9.15 8.27 8.79
C ILE A 6 9.06 6.78 8.44
N LEU A 7 7.86 6.22 8.55
CA LEU A 7 7.54 4.87 8.13
C LEU A 7 6.59 4.91 6.93
N ILE A 8 7.09 4.57 5.75
CA ILE A 8 6.28 4.38 4.55
C ILE A 8 5.57 3.04 4.65
N VAL A 9 4.24 3.03 4.53
CA VAL A 9 3.43 1.80 4.61
C VAL A 9 2.85 1.48 3.25
N GLN A 10 3.15 0.28 2.77
CA GLN A 10 2.67 -0.25 1.50
C GLN A 10 1.86 -1.55 1.71
N LEU A 11 1.12 -1.96 0.68
CA LEU A 11 0.37 -3.22 0.73
C LEU A 11 1.35 -4.40 0.84
N GLY A 12 2.39 -4.33 0.04
CA GLY A 12 3.34 -5.40 -0.17
C GLY A 12 3.05 -6.24 -1.41
N THR A 13 4.02 -7.10 -1.71
CA THR A 13 4.13 -7.91 -2.91
C THR A 13 4.73 -9.26 -2.52
N PRO A 14 4.46 -10.36 -3.24
CA PRO A 14 5.18 -11.61 -3.05
C PRO A 14 6.70 -11.41 -3.24
N ASP A 15 7.50 -12.22 -2.55
CA ASP A 15 8.97 -12.19 -2.63
C ASP A 15 9.50 -12.62 -4.01
N GLU A 16 8.74 -13.46 -4.70
CA GLU A 16 9.09 -14.03 -6.01
C GLU A 16 7.80 -14.36 -6.79
N PRO A 17 7.85 -14.41 -8.14
CA PRO A 17 6.68 -14.66 -8.98
C PRO A 17 6.36 -16.16 -9.10
N THR A 18 6.47 -16.91 -7.99
CA THR A 18 6.28 -18.37 -7.95
C THR A 18 4.95 -18.75 -7.28
N GLY A 19 4.43 -19.93 -7.63
CA GLY A 19 3.22 -20.46 -6.98
C GLY A 19 3.31 -20.51 -5.44
N PRO A 20 4.40 -21.05 -4.84
CA PRO A 20 4.58 -21.07 -3.39
C PRO A 20 4.61 -19.69 -2.73
N ALA A 21 5.34 -18.72 -3.28
CA ALA A 21 5.38 -17.37 -2.72
C ALA A 21 4.04 -16.66 -2.85
N LEU A 22 3.36 -16.80 -3.99
CA LEU A 22 2.02 -16.28 -4.16
C LEU A 22 1.01 -16.95 -3.23
N ARG A 23 1.18 -18.24 -2.89
CA ARG A 23 0.32 -18.90 -1.90
C ARG A 23 0.50 -18.27 -0.52
N ARG A 24 1.73 -17.99 -0.09
CA ARG A 24 2.00 -17.31 1.19
C ARG A 24 1.42 -15.89 1.20
N TYR A 25 1.69 -15.12 0.15
CA TYR A 25 1.16 -13.77 -0.04
C TYR A 25 -0.37 -13.74 -0.02
N LEU A 26 -1.02 -14.56 -0.87
CA LEU A 26 -2.48 -14.61 -0.95
C LEU A 26 -3.12 -15.09 0.34
N LYS A 27 -2.48 -16.01 1.08
CA LYS A 27 -2.97 -16.45 2.38
C LYS A 27 -3.03 -15.28 3.36
N GLN A 28 -1.98 -14.47 3.44
CA GLN A 28 -1.97 -13.28 4.29
C GLN A 28 -2.99 -12.24 3.81
N PHE A 29 -2.94 -11.87 2.52
CA PHE A 29 -3.81 -10.85 1.93
C PHE A 29 -5.30 -11.19 2.11
N LEU A 30 -5.70 -12.41 1.74
CA LEU A 30 -7.11 -12.81 1.77
C LEU A 30 -7.58 -13.22 3.16
N SER A 31 -6.71 -13.35 4.16
CA SER A 31 -7.13 -13.58 5.55
C SER A 31 -7.51 -12.28 6.28
N ASP A 32 -7.25 -11.13 5.67
CA ASP A 32 -7.55 -9.83 6.24
C ASP A 32 -9.08 -9.59 6.30
N PRO A 33 -9.67 -9.44 7.50
CA PRO A 33 -11.10 -9.17 7.64
C PRO A 33 -11.51 -7.79 7.12
N ARG A 34 -10.58 -6.84 6.94
CA ARG A 34 -10.87 -5.56 6.28
C ARG A 34 -11.01 -5.72 4.77
N LEU A 35 -10.33 -6.69 4.18
CA LEU A 35 -10.40 -6.95 2.75
C LEU A 35 -11.61 -7.82 2.42
N ILE A 36 -11.81 -8.91 3.18
CA ILE A 36 -12.90 -9.87 2.99
C ILE A 36 -13.81 -9.85 4.21
N GLU A 37 -14.94 -9.16 4.08
CA GLU A 37 -15.91 -8.98 5.16
C GLU A 37 -16.93 -10.14 5.26
N ILE A 38 -16.50 -11.36 4.94
CA ILE A 38 -17.28 -12.58 5.11
C ILE A 38 -16.92 -13.19 6.47
N PRO A 39 -17.89 -13.74 7.24
CA PRO A 39 -17.60 -14.39 8.51
C PRO A 39 -16.45 -15.40 8.42
N LYS A 40 -15.47 -15.29 9.33
CA LYS A 40 -14.21 -16.05 9.27
C LYS A 40 -14.42 -17.56 9.19
N LEU A 41 -15.42 -18.09 9.89
CA LEU A 41 -15.74 -19.53 9.88
C LEU A 41 -16.16 -20.03 8.49
N ILE A 42 -16.84 -19.19 7.70
CA ILE A 42 -17.28 -19.50 6.34
C ILE A 42 -16.14 -19.26 5.36
N TRP A 43 -15.40 -18.16 5.54
CA TRP A 43 -14.32 -17.79 4.63
C TRP A 43 -13.11 -18.71 4.72
N TRP A 44 -12.78 -19.19 5.93
CA TRP A 44 -11.61 -20.03 6.16
C TRP A 44 -11.56 -21.31 5.30
N PRO A 45 -12.62 -22.14 5.21
CA PRO A 45 -12.59 -23.33 4.34
C PRO A 45 -12.51 -22.95 2.86
N LEU A 46 -13.24 -21.92 2.42
CA LEU A 46 -13.18 -21.43 1.04
C LEU A 46 -11.76 -20.97 0.67
N LEU A 47 -11.11 -20.21 1.56
CA LEU A 47 -9.76 -19.73 1.37
C LEU A 47 -8.76 -20.90 1.28
N ASN A 48 -8.75 -21.77 2.29
CA ASN A 48 -7.70 -22.77 2.45
C ASN A 48 -7.86 -24.00 1.55
N LEU A 49 -9.11 -24.40 1.24
CA LEU A 49 -9.40 -25.62 0.49
C LEU A 49 -9.60 -25.38 -1.02
N ILE A 50 -10.04 -24.18 -1.42
CA ILE A 50 -10.35 -23.89 -2.82
C ILE A 50 -9.41 -22.82 -3.37
N ILE A 51 -9.41 -21.62 -2.77
CA ILE A 51 -8.74 -20.45 -3.33
C ILE A 51 -7.22 -20.64 -3.35
N LEU A 52 -6.62 -21.03 -2.23
CA LEU A 52 -5.16 -21.19 -2.14
C LEU A 52 -4.63 -22.38 -2.96
N ASN A 53 -5.49 -23.31 -3.38
CA ASN A 53 -5.10 -24.45 -4.20
C ASN A 53 -5.12 -24.13 -5.71
N THR A 54 -5.92 -23.14 -6.12
CA THR A 54 -6.14 -22.82 -7.54
C THR A 54 -5.52 -21.49 -7.97
N ARG A 55 -5.70 -20.42 -7.17
CA ARG A 55 -5.30 -19.05 -7.54
C ARG A 55 -3.79 -18.77 -7.58
N PRO A 56 -2.92 -19.37 -6.73
CA PRO A 56 -1.51 -18.98 -6.72
C PRO A 56 -0.79 -19.21 -8.05
N LYS A 57 -1.05 -20.35 -8.72
CA LYS A 57 -0.44 -20.65 -10.03
C LYS A 57 -0.83 -19.62 -11.09
N GLN A 58 -2.10 -19.21 -11.12
CA GLN A 58 -2.57 -18.20 -12.06
C GLN A 58 -2.03 -16.81 -11.73
N SER A 59 -1.93 -16.49 -10.43
CA SER A 59 -1.37 -15.20 -9.98
C SER A 59 0.12 -15.11 -10.29
N ALA A 60 0.88 -16.18 -10.06
CA ALA A 60 2.29 -16.27 -10.40
C ALA A 60 2.56 -15.92 -11.87
N LYS A 61 1.75 -16.47 -12.80
CA LYS A 61 1.84 -16.12 -14.24
C LYS A 61 1.61 -14.63 -14.51
N LYS A 62 0.73 -13.96 -13.76
CA LYS A 62 0.49 -12.51 -13.92
C LYS A 62 1.64 -11.69 -13.34
N TYR A 63 2.13 -12.06 -12.16
CA TYR A 63 3.28 -11.40 -11.54
C TYR A 63 4.54 -11.56 -12.40
N ALA A 64 4.78 -12.74 -12.97
CA ALA A 64 5.92 -12.99 -13.85
C ALA A 64 5.96 -12.07 -15.09
N ARG A 65 4.80 -11.60 -15.59
CA ARG A 65 4.76 -10.68 -16.75
C ARG A 65 5.27 -9.28 -16.46
N VAL A 66 5.24 -8.87 -15.20
CA VAL A 66 5.66 -7.55 -14.74
C VAL A 66 6.86 -7.63 -13.80
N TRP A 67 7.44 -8.82 -13.66
CA TRP A 67 8.58 -9.06 -12.80
C TRP A 67 9.86 -8.72 -13.56
N ASP A 68 10.71 -7.93 -12.94
CA ASP A 68 12.05 -7.65 -13.46
C ASP A 68 13.08 -8.48 -12.69
N GLU A 69 14.04 -9.08 -13.38
CA GLU A 69 15.02 -9.97 -12.75
C GLU A 69 15.95 -9.23 -11.77
N LYS A 70 16.22 -7.94 -12.02
CA LYS A 70 17.15 -7.13 -11.22
C LYS A 70 16.45 -6.42 -10.07
N THR A 71 15.27 -5.89 -10.34
CA THR A 71 14.54 -4.99 -9.43
C THR A 71 13.34 -5.67 -8.78
N GLY A 72 12.94 -6.84 -9.26
CA GLY A 72 11.84 -7.64 -8.72
C GLY A 72 10.47 -7.06 -9.07
N SER A 73 9.59 -7.01 -8.07
CA SER A 73 8.27 -6.38 -8.20
C SER A 73 8.39 -4.87 -8.36
N PRO A 74 7.71 -4.25 -9.33
CA PRO A 74 7.69 -2.80 -9.50
C PRO A 74 7.28 -2.04 -8.23
N LEU A 75 6.36 -2.62 -7.43
CA LEU A 75 5.95 -2.03 -6.15
C LEU A 75 7.14 -1.92 -5.19
N MET A 76 7.90 -3.00 -5.04
CA MET A 76 9.08 -3.02 -4.16
C MET A 76 10.14 -2.04 -4.68
N HIS A 77 10.45 -2.12 -5.97
CA HIS A 77 11.44 -1.25 -6.60
C HIS A 77 11.16 0.23 -6.38
N TYR A 78 9.96 0.70 -6.72
CA TYR A 78 9.61 2.11 -6.54
C TYR A 78 9.48 2.50 -5.07
N THR A 79 9.08 1.60 -4.18
CA THR A 79 9.05 1.88 -2.73
C THR A 79 10.47 2.11 -2.19
N GLN A 80 11.43 1.28 -2.60
CA GLN A 80 12.84 1.45 -2.22
C GLN A 80 13.41 2.77 -2.77
N MET A 81 13.12 3.09 -4.03
CA MET A 81 13.55 4.36 -4.63
C MET A 81 12.94 5.57 -3.91
N GLN A 82 11.63 5.55 -3.64
CA GLN A 82 10.95 6.62 -2.91
C GLN A 82 11.50 6.78 -1.49
N THR A 83 11.80 5.66 -0.82
CA THR A 83 12.44 5.66 0.50
C THR A 83 13.79 6.37 0.43
N LYS A 84 14.65 5.99 -0.53
CA LYS A 84 15.98 6.60 -0.71
C LYS A 84 15.88 8.11 -0.97
N LEU A 85 15.01 8.52 -1.88
CA LEU A 85 14.79 9.95 -2.20
C LEU A 85 14.27 10.74 -0.98
N LEU A 86 13.46 10.11 -0.12
CA LEU A 86 13.01 10.74 1.12
C LEU A 86 14.12 10.80 2.17
N GLN A 87 15.00 9.80 2.26
CA GLN A 87 16.19 9.85 3.13
C GLN A 87 17.11 11.02 2.73
N GLU A 88 17.36 11.19 1.43
CA GLU A 88 18.15 12.31 0.90
C GLU A 88 17.49 13.66 1.19
N LYS A 89 16.15 13.74 1.11
CA LYS A 89 15.39 14.95 1.38
C LYS A 89 15.29 15.29 2.88
N PHE A 90 15.37 14.28 3.75
CA PHE A 90 15.22 14.42 5.20
C PHE A 90 16.39 13.76 5.95
N PRO A 91 17.64 14.25 5.80
CA PRO A 91 18.82 13.60 6.38
C PRO A 91 18.80 13.50 7.92
N GLY A 92 18.03 14.35 8.60
CA GLY A 92 17.84 14.31 10.05
C GLY A 92 16.68 13.43 10.55
N MET A 93 15.95 12.77 9.64
CA MET A 93 14.78 11.95 9.96
C MET A 93 14.93 10.57 9.32
N PRO A 94 15.26 9.51 10.07
CA PRO A 94 15.35 8.17 9.50
C PRO A 94 14.06 7.78 8.78
N VAL A 95 14.18 7.36 7.53
CA VAL A 95 13.06 6.91 6.71
C VAL A 95 13.21 5.42 6.45
N GLU A 96 12.18 4.65 6.76
CA GLU A 96 12.08 3.22 6.52
C GLU A 96 10.74 2.91 5.82
N PHE A 97 10.61 1.73 5.24
CA PHE A 97 9.34 1.24 4.71
C PHE A 97 8.98 -0.12 5.30
N GLY A 98 7.68 -0.40 5.34
CA GLY A 98 7.14 -1.68 5.78
C GLY A 98 5.91 -2.07 4.98
N MET A 99 5.77 -3.37 4.80
CA MET A 99 4.69 -3.99 4.07
C MET A 99 3.64 -4.53 5.04
N GLN A 100 2.37 -4.32 4.72
CA GLN A 100 1.27 -5.01 5.42
C GLN A 100 1.34 -6.52 5.18
N ILE A 101 1.75 -6.93 3.98
CA ILE A 101 1.80 -8.32 3.54
C ILE A 101 3.16 -8.61 2.92
N GLY A 102 3.82 -9.69 3.37
CA GLY A 102 5.15 -10.03 2.91
C GLY A 102 6.23 -9.21 3.62
N ASN A 103 7.33 -8.93 2.92
CA ASN A 103 8.57 -8.45 3.52
C ASN A 103 8.99 -7.07 2.97
N PRO A 104 9.64 -6.21 3.77
CA PRO A 104 9.80 -6.32 5.22
C PRO A 104 8.47 -6.08 5.93
N ALA A 105 8.11 -6.93 6.89
CA ALA A 105 6.86 -6.80 7.63
C ALA A 105 6.91 -5.58 8.57
N LEU A 106 5.77 -4.89 8.75
CA LEU A 106 5.69 -3.70 9.61
C LEU A 106 6.27 -3.90 11.01
N LEU A 107 6.04 -5.06 11.64
CA LEU A 107 6.59 -5.37 12.96
C LEU A 107 8.12 -5.28 13.01
N GLU A 108 8.79 -5.88 12.03
CA GLU A 108 10.25 -5.93 11.99
C GLU A 108 10.83 -4.55 11.66
N THR A 109 10.19 -3.80 10.76
CA THR A 109 10.57 -2.41 10.50
C THR A 109 10.42 -1.53 11.74
N ILE A 110 9.32 -1.62 12.48
CA ILE A 110 9.12 -0.79 13.67
C ILE A 110 10.10 -1.19 14.79
N LYS A 111 10.37 -2.48 14.99
CA LYS A 111 11.42 -2.93 15.93
C LYS A 111 12.79 -2.34 15.57
N LYS A 112 13.16 -2.37 14.28
CA LYS A 112 14.40 -1.76 13.78
C LYS A 112 14.43 -0.25 14.09
N MET A 113 13.34 0.47 13.83
CA MET A 113 13.23 1.89 14.13
C MET A 113 13.36 2.20 15.63
N VAL A 114 12.68 1.43 16.49
CA VAL A 114 12.78 1.59 17.95
C VAL A 114 14.19 1.28 18.45
N ALA A 115 14.86 0.25 17.91
CA ALA A 115 16.24 -0.09 18.24
C ALA A 115 17.24 1.02 17.85
N GLN A 116 16.92 1.82 16.84
CA GLN A 116 17.68 3.02 16.46
C GLN A 116 17.43 4.23 17.40
N GLY A 117 16.59 4.08 18.42
CA GLY A 117 16.26 5.15 19.36
C GLY A 117 15.15 6.10 18.87
N ILE A 118 14.38 5.71 17.85
CA ILE A 118 13.24 6.50 17.36
C ILE A 118 12.09 6.42 18.37
N GLU A 119 11.69 7.59 18.88
CA GLU A 119 10.63 7.73 19.90
C GLU A 119 9.32 8.22 19.30
N LYS A 120 9.35 8.77 18.07
CA LYS A 120 8.18 9.25 17.32
C LYS A 120 8.20 8.71 15.89
N ILE A 121 7.09 8.15 15.42
CA ILE A 121 6.98 7.64 14.04
C ILE A 121 5.84 8.35 13.32
N ILE A 122 6.17 8.99 12.20
CA ILE A 122 5.20 9.45 11.21
C ILE A 122 4.92 8.29 10.26
N VAL A 123 3.71 7.75 10.31
CA VAL A 123 3.29 6.65 9.46
C VAL A 123 2.63 7.23 8.21
N PHE A 124 3.24 6.99 7.06
CA PHE A 124 2.80 7.48 5.76
C PHE A 124 2.24 6.32 4.92
N PRO A 125 0.92 6.07 4.93
CA PRO A 125 0.32 5.07 4.06
C PRO A 125 0.38 5.53 2.61
N MET A 126 0.86 4.70 1.70
CA MET A 126 0.96 5.00 0.28
C MET A 126 -0.38 4.85 -0.47
N TYR A 127 -1.48 5.20 0.19
CA TYR A 127 -2.83 5.24 -0.33
C TYR A 127 -3.39 6.65 -0.15
N PRO A 128 -3.40 7.49 -1.20
CA PRO A 128 -3.88 8.86 -1.09
C PRO A 128 -5.37 8.91 -0.71
N GLN A 129 -6.17 7.98 -1.24
CA GLN A 129 -7.60 7.83 -0.97
C GLN A 129 -7.81 6.81 0.17
N TYR A 130 -8.54 7.22 1.21
CA TYR A 130 -8.99 6.28 2.25
C TYR A 130 -9.86 5.17 1.68
N SER A 131 -9.60 3.94 2.13
CA SER A 131 -10.52 2.80 2.07
C SER A 131 -10.39 1.99 3.36
N ALA A 132 -11.46 1.34 3.79
CA ALA A 132 -11.41 0.35 4.86
C ALA A 132 -10.47 -0.82 4.47
N THR A 133 -10.46 -1.18 3.19
CA THR A 133 -9.66 -2.30 2.66
C THR A 133 -8.16 -2.01 2.53
N THR A 134 -7.74 -0.74 2.66
CA THR A 134 -6.32 -0.35 2.54
C THR A 134 -5.84 0.46 3.73
N THR A 135 -6.36 1.68 3.92
CA THR A 135 -5.91 2.59 4.97
C THR A 135 -6.28 2.08 6.36
N ALA A 136 -7.49 1.56 6.55
CA ALA A 136 -7.88 0.98 7.84
C ALA A 136 -7.17 -0.36 8.08
N SER A 137 -7.00 -1.20 7.06
CA SER A 137 -6.16 -2.41 7.13
C SER A 137 -4.72 -2.10 7.56
N ALA A 138 -4.11 -1.06 6.97
CA ALA A 138 -2.78 -0.59 7.36
C ALA A 138 -2.72 -0.15 8.83
N MET A 139 -3.76 0.54 9.31
CA MET A 139 -3.88 0.92 10.72
C MET A 139 -4.02 -0.29 11.63
N ASP A 140 -4.84 -1.29 11.27
CA ASP A 140 -5.00 -2.53 12.03
C ASP A 140 -3.68 -3.31 12.09
N CYS A 141 -2.98 -3.42 10.96
CA CYS A 141 -1.67 -4.09 10.88
C CYS A 141 -0.62 -3.36 11.74
N LEU A 142 -0.60 -2.03 11.69
CA LEU A 142 0.24 -1.20 12.57
C LEU A 142 -0.11 -1.45 14.05
N GLY A 143 -1.39 -1.44 14.42
CA GLY A 143 -1.83 -1.71 15.79
C GLY A 143 -1.38 -3.09 16.29
N GLN A 144 -1.56 -4.12 15.47
CA GLN A 144 -1.09 -5.48 15.77
C GLN A 144 0.43 -5.55 15.97
N ALA A 145 1.19 -4.78 15.19
CA ALA A 145 2.63 -4.68 15.36
C ALA A 145 2.99 -3.98 16.69
N LEU A 146 2.34 -2.85 17.00
CA LEU A 146 2.61 -2.08 18.22
C LEU A 146 2.27 -2.87 19.50
N MET A 147 1.24 -3.72 19.48
CA MET A 147 0.92 -4.61 20.59
C MET A 147 2.06 -5.58 20.96
N LYS A 148 2.98 -5.85 20.03
CA LYS A 148 4.12 -6.75 20.23
C LYS A 148 5.41 -6.02 20.63
N ILE A 149 5.35 -4.71 20.83
CA ILE A 149 6.50 -3.86 21.14
C ILE A 149 6.36 -3.34 22.57
N ARG A 150 7.38 -3.57 23.40
CA ARG A 150 7.35 -3.15 24.81
C ARG A 150 7.34 -1.63 24.99
N ARG A 151 8.22 -0.93 24.26
CA ARG A 151 8.33 0.54 24.27
C ARG A 151 7.71 1.08 22.99
N VAL A 152 6.42 1.37 23.04
CA VAL A 152 5.67 1.87 21.89
C VAL A 152 6.06 3.33 21.62
N PRO A 153 6.53 3.70 20.41
CA PRO A 153 6.82 5.08 20.06
C PRO A 153 5.52 5.89 19.89
N ALA A 154 5.58 7.21 20.01
CA ALA A 154 4.45 8.06 19.69
C ALA A 154 4.16 8.02 18.18
N ILE A 155 2.90 7.79 17.80
CA ILE A 155 2.52 7.55 16.42
C ILE A 155 1.73 8.74 15.86
N ARG A 156 2.11 9.20 14.67
CA ARG A 156 1.30 10.10 13.84
C ARG A 156 0.98 9.42 12.52
N PHE A 157 -0.24 8.91 12.39
CA PHE A 157 -0.72 8.35 11.12
C PHE A 157 -1.23 9.49 10.22
N ILE A 158 -0.70 9.57 9.00
CA ILE A 158 -1.05 10.63 8.06
C ILE A 158 -2.47 10.41 7.52
N PRO A 159 -3.35 11.44 7.55
CA PRO A 159 -4.70 11.33 7.02
C PRO A 159 -4.68 11.21 5.49
N PRO A 160 -5.83 10.86 4.88
CA PRO A 160 -5.95 10.81 3.42
C PRO A 160 -5.53 12.14 2.77
N TYR A 161 -4.74 12.06 1.72
CA TYR A 161 -4.11 13.21 1.05
C TYR A 161 -4.46 13.29 -0.45
N TYR A 162 -5.59 12.68 -0.84
CA TYR A 162 -6.08 12.59 -2.21
C TYR A 162 -6.33 13.94 -2.92
N GLN A 163 -6.50 15.04 -2.17
CA GLN A 163 -6.61 16.41 -2.71
C GLN A 163 -5.38 17.29 -2.42
N HIS A 164 -4.32 16.72 -1.85
CA HIS A 164 -3.14 17.49 -1.51
C HIS A 164 -2.51 18.10 -2.79
N PRO A 165 -2.23 19.43 -2.84
CA PRO A 165 -1.78 20.09 -4.06
C PRO A 165 -0.54 19.45 -4.70
N ALA A 166 0.43 19.00 -3.87
CA ALA A 166 1.61 18.32 -4.38
C ALA A 166 1.32 16.95 -5.03
N TYR A 167 0.32 16.21 -4.52
CA TYR A 167 -0.09 14.94 -5.10
C TYR A 167 -0.80 15.14 -6.43
N ILE A 168 -1.74 16.08 -6.49
CA ILE A 168 -2.43 16.47 -7.73
C ILE A 168 -1.44 16.98 -8.77
N LYS A 169 -0.48 17.82 -8.37
CA LYS A 169 0.58 18.30 -9.26
C LYS A 169 1.42 17.15 -9.82
N ALA A 170 1.83 16.18 -8.98
CA ALA A 170 2.60 15.03 -9.44
C ALA A 170 1.84 14.20 -10.48
N LEU A 171 0.55 13.92 -10.25
CA LEU A 171 -0.29 13.22 -11.22
C LEU A 171 -0.46 14.01 -12.53
N ALA A 172 -0.75 15.31 -12.44
CA ALA A 172 -0.92 16.17 -13.62
C ALA A 172 0.38 16.27 -14.43
N THR A 173 1.54 16.34 -13.76
CA THR A 173 2.85 16.29 -14.41
C THR A 173 3.03 15.01 -15.21
N ILE A 174 2.75 13.84 -14.61
CA ILE A 174 2.85 12.55 -15.31
C ILE A 174 1.93 12.53 -16.54
N ILE A 175 0.68 12.98 -16.42
CA ILE A 175 -0.27 13.01 -17.55
C ILE A 175 0.28 13.88 -18.68
N ARG A 176 0.69 15.11 -18.39
CA ARG A 176 1.22 16.05 -19.38
C ARG A 176 2.49 15.55 -20.04
N GLU A 177 3.39 14.93 -19.28
CA GLU A 177 4.62 14.34 -19.81
C GLU A 177 4.37 13.16 -20.75
N GLN A 178 3.32 12.36 -20.50
CA GLN A 178 2.93 11.28 -21.40
C GLN A 178 2.19 11.80 -22.64
N GLU A 179 1.31 12.79 -22.46
CA GLU A 179 0.61 13.44 -23.57
C GLU A 179 1.58 14.12 -24.55
N ALA A 180 2.62 14.79 -24.04
CA ALA A 180 3.66 15.42 -24.85
C ALA A 180 4.48 14.43 -25.72
N LYS A 181 4.42 13.13 -25.42
CA LYS A 181 5.07 12.07 -26.22
C LYS A 181 4.17 11.54 -27.34
N LEU A 182 2.89 11.91 -27.36
CA LEU A 182 1.96 11.47 -28.39
C LEU A 182 2.13 12.32 -29.65
N THR A 183 1.99 11.68 -30.80
CA THR A 183 1.93 12.36 -32.11
C THR A 183 0.53 12.89 -32.44
N TRP A 184 -0.44 12.67 -31.55
CA TRP A 184 -1.84 13.00 -31.71
C TRP A 184 -2.41 13.51 -30.37
N LYS A 185 -3.56 14.20 -30.43
CA LYS A 185 -4.24 14.74 -29.25
C LYS A 185 -5.37 13.82 -28.80
N PRO A 186 -5.40 13.38 -27.53
CA PRO A 186 -6.50 12.59 -26.99
C PRO A 186 -7.84 13.33 -26.93
N ASP A 187 -8.92 12.65 -27.35
CA ASP A 187 -10.29 13.14 -27.14
C ASP A 187 -10.75 12.97 -25.68
N HIS A 188 -10.26 11.91 -25.02
CA HIS A 188 -10.68 11.52 -23.67
C HIS A 188 -9.52 11.00 -22.83
N HIS A 189 -9.54 11.35 -21.55
CA HIS A 189 -8.62 10.82 -20.54
C HIS A 189 -9.40 9.87 -19.61
N LEU A 190 -9.05 8.58 -19.61
CA LEU A 190 -9.65 7.60 -18.71
C LEU A 190 -8.82 7.47 -17.42
N ILE A 191 -9.30 8.03 -16.32
CA ILE A 191 -8.68 7.88 -15.01
C ILE A 191 -9.28 6.65 -14.32
N SER A 192 -8.51 5.56 -14.29
CA SER A 192 -8.94 4.28 -13.74
C SER A 192 -8.47 4.06 -12.31
N PHE A 193 -9.37 3.59 -11.45
CA PHE A 193 -9.12 3.26 -10.05
C PHE A 193 -9.59 1.82 -9.77
N HIS A 194 -9.07 1.20 -8.72
CA HIS A 194 -9.52 -0.13 -8.31
C HIS A 194 -10.96 -0.06 -7.77
N GLY A 195 -11.84 -0.91 -8.27
CA GLY A 195 -13.21 -1.01 -7.74
C GLY A 195 -13.23 -1.61 -6.33
N ILE A 196 -14.24 -1.23 -5.54
CA ILE A 196 -14.59 -1.88 -4.27
C ILE A 196 -16.02 -2.41 -4.33
N PRO A 197 -16.39 -3.44 -3.55
CA PRO A 197 -17.76 -3.94 -3.50
C PRO A 197 -18.77 -2.84 -3.15
N ILE A 198 -19.93 -2.84 -3.79
CA ILE A 198 -21.00 -1.85 -3.52
C ILE A 198 -21.42 -1.87 -2.05
N SER A 199 -21.47 -3.06 -1.45
CA SER A 199 -21.79 -3.23 -0.02
C SER A 199 -20.78 -2.56 0.92
N TYR A 200 -19.53 -2.33 0.47
CA TYR A 200 -18.52 -1.64 1.29
C TYR A 200 -18.81 -0.14 1.30
N CYS A 201 -19.12 0.44 0.13
CA CYS A 201 -19.59 1.82 0.02
C CYS A 201 -20.87 2.05 0.84
N GLN A 202 -21.84 1.14 0.75
CA GLN A 202 -23.12 1.24 1.48
C GLN A 202 -22.94 1.20 3.01
N ARG A 203 -21.86 0.58 3.49
CA ARG A 203 -21.50 0.53 4.92
C ARG A 203 -20.56 1.65 5.37
N GLY A 204 -20.35 2.65 4.52
CA GLY A 204 -19.65 3.89 4.87
C GLY A 204 -18.22 4.01 4.36
N ASP A 205 -17.75 3.10 3.50
CA ASP A 205 -16.46 3.29 2.85
C ASP A 205 -16.48 4.51 1.91
N VAL A 206 -15.62 5.49 2.20
CA VAL A 206 -15.56 6.78 1.49
C VAL A 206 -14.66 6.75 0.24
N TYR A 207 -14.06 5.61 -0.11
CA TYR A 207 -13.11 5.48 -1.21
C TYR A 207 -13.67 6.02 -2.54
N ALA A 208 -14.91 5.64 -2.90
CA ALA A 208 -15.54 6.11 -4.13
C ALA A 208 -15.68 7.64 -4.18
N THR A 209 -15.96 8.28 -3.05
CA THR A 209 -16.02 9.74 -2.94
C THR A 209 -14.64 10.38 -3.08
N HIS A 210 -13.62 9.81 -2.43
CA HIS A 210 -12.24 10.31 -2.53
C HIS A 210 -11.68 10.18 -3.95
N VAL A 211 -11.97 9.07 -4.63
CA VAL A 211 -11.63 8.85 -6.03
C VAL A 211 -12.27 9.93 -6.91
N LYS A 212 -13.58 10.16 -6.79
CA LYS A 212 -14.29 11.22 -7.54
C LYS A 212 -13.66 12.60 -7.30
N ARG A 213 -13.32 12.93 -6.04
CA ARG A 213 -12.69 14.21 -5.69
C ARG A 213 -11.26 14.34 -6.23
N THR A 214 -10.50 13.25 -6.28
CA THR A 214 -9.17 13.23 -6.93
C THR A 214 -9.31 13.58 -8.40
N THR A 215 -10.21 12.89 -9.11
CA THR A 215 -10.51 13.13 -10.54
C THR A 215 -10.92 14.59 -10.77
N LEU A 216 -11.87 15.12 -10.00
CA LEU A 216 -12.31 16.51 -10.12
C LEU A 216 -11.18 17.52 -9.86
N SER A 217 -10.18 17.17 -9.05
CA SER A 217 -9.03 18.03 -8.76
C SER A 217 -7.99 18.01 -9.88
N LEU A 218 -7.98 16.98 -10.74
CA LEU A 218 -7.07 16.87 -11.89
C LEU A 218 -7.59 17.57 -13.14
N VAL A 219 -8.90 17.78 -13.24
CA VAL A 219 -9.56 18.39 -14.42
C VAL A 219 -9.61 19.92 -14.32
N LYS A 220 -9.26 20.51 -13.17
CA LYS A 220 -9.15 21.95 -12.98
C LYS A 220 -7.80 22.49 -13.48
#